data_AF-A0A3N9P4W8-F1
#
_entry.id   AF-A0A3N9P4W8-F1
#
_cell.length_a   1.000
_cell.length_b   1.000
_cell.length_c   1.000
_cell.angle_alpha   90.00
_cell.angle_beta   90.00
_cell.angle_gamma   90.00
#
_symmetry.space_group_name_H-M   'P 1'
#
loop_
_entity.id
_entity.type
_entity.pdbx_description
1 polymer ?
#
loop_
_entity_poly.entity_id
_entity_poly.type
_entity_poly.pdbx_seq_one_letter_code
_entity_poly.pdbx_strand_id
1 'polypeptide(L)' 'MKKVLLVFSLLLLAATVYGACPDWTVNAADYQYNMSLTGVLVVDGQEIADGNAVVAAFVGDQVRG' A
#
# COMPACT_ATOMS: atom_id res chain seq x y z
N MET A 1 13.06 1.42 -39.19
CA MET A 1 12.44 0.32 -38.41
C MET A 1 13.20 0.02 -37.12
N LYS A 2 14.51 -0.29 -37.14
CA LYS A 2 15.31 -0.60 -35.93
C LYS A 2 15.28 0.49 -34.84
N LYS A 3 15.31 1.77 -35.22
CA LYS A 3 15.24 2.90 -34.26
C LYS A 3 13.88 3.02 -33.56
N VAL A 4 12.79 2.75 -34.27
CA VAL A 4 11.42 2.76 -33.71
C VAL A 4 11.26 1.60 -32.72
N LEU A 5 11.78 0.42 -33.07
CA LEU A 5 11.81 -0.73 -32.17
C LEU A 5 12.61 -0.41 -30.89
N LEU A 6 13.75 0.26 -31.02
CA LEU A 6 14.61 0.66 -29.90
C LEU A 6 13.92 1.66 -28.96
N VAL A 7 13.21 2.66 -29.51
CA VAL A 7 12.44 3.63 -28.71
C VAL A 7 11.29 2.96 -27.98
N PHE A 8 10.60 2.00 -28.62
CA PHE A 8 9.52 1.25 -28.01
C PHE A 8 10.02 0.37 -26.86
N SER A 9 11.15 -0.32 -27.03
CA SER A 9 11.80 -1.09 -25.97
C SER A 9 12.24 -0.20 -24.79
N LEU A 10 12.74 1.00 -25.05
CA LEU A 10 13.15 1.94 -24.01
C LEU A 10 11.95 2.48 -23.22
N LEU A 11 10.80 2.69 -23.88
CA LEU A 11 9.55 3.08 -23.24
C LEU A 11 9.02 1.98 -22.30
N LEU A 12 9.13 0.72 -22.70
CA LEU A 12 8.73 -0.44 -21.88
C LEU A 12 9.60 -0.62 -20.64
N LEU A 13 10.90 -0.34 -20.73
CA LEU A 13 11.78 -0.35 -19.56
C LEU A 13 11.53 0.82 -18.59
N ALA A 14 10.97 1.93 -19.08
CA ALA A 14 10.63 3.08 -18.26
C ALA A 14 9.31 2.93 -17.50
N ALA A 15 8.50 1.91 -17.82
CA ALA A 15 7.26 1.63 -17.10
C ALA A 15 7.58 0.94 -15.77
N THR A 16 7.60 1.71 -14.67
CA THR A 16 7.67 1.14 -13.33
C THR A 16 6.29 0.61 -12.92
N VAL A 17 6.24 -0.65 -12.49
CA VAL A 17 5.03 -1.26 -11.93
C VAL A 17 5.12 -1.12 -10.41
N TYR A 18 4.28 -0.27 -9.84
CA TYR A 18 4.08 -0.22 -8.39
C TYR A 18 3.05 -1.27 -7.97
N GLY A 19 3.21 -1.84 -6.77
CA GLY A 19 2.16 -2.64 -6.16
C GLY A 19 0.91 -1.79 -5.90
N ALA A 20 -0.26 -2.42 -5.94
CA ALA A 20 -1.50 -1.72 -5.59
C ALA A 20 -1.45 -1.32 -4.11
N CYS A 21 -1.36 -0.01 -3.85
CA CYS A 21 -1.60 0.53 -2.52
C CYS A 21 -3.11 0.44 -2.23
N PRO A 22 -3.54 0.03 -1.03
CA PRO A 22 -4.94 0.09 -0.66
C PRO A 22 -5.51 1.51 -0.82
N ASP A 23 -6.73 1.61 -1.30
CA ASP A 23 -7.46 2.86 -1.56
C ASP A 23 -8.56 3.16 -0.52
N TRP A 24 -8.75 2.27 0.46
CA TRP A 24 -9.73 2.46 1.52
C TRP A 24 -9.32 3.59 2.45
N THR A 25 -10.34 4.24 3.01
CA THR A 25 -10.20 5.22 4.08
C THR A 25 -11.24 4.95 5.14
N VAL A 26 -10.90 5.22 6.40
CA VAL A 26 -11.78 5.01 7.54
C VAL A 26 -12.02 6.35 8.22
N ASN A 27 -13.28 6.77 8.26
CA ASN A 27 -13.71 7.89 9.08
C ASN A 27 -14.14 7.36 10.46
N ALA A 28 -13.35 7.63 11.50
CA ALA A 28 -13.65 7.20 12.86
C ALA A 28 -14.99 7.73 13.39
N ALA A 29 -15.48 8.88 12.88
CA ALA A 29 -16.75 9.47 13.30
C ALA A 29 -17.99 8.68 12.83
N ASP A 30 -17.82 7.75 11.88
CA ASP A 30 -18.93 6.90 11.40
C ASP A 30 -19.23 5.74 12.37
N TYR A 31 -18.43 5.57 13.43
CA TYR A 31 -18.55 4.46 14.39
C TYR A 31 -18.80 4.96 15.81
N GLN A 32 -19.72 4.27 16.51
CA GLN A 32 -20.07 4.58 17.90
C GLN A 32 -18.93 4.28 18.89
N TYR A 33 -18.05 3.34 18.55
CA TYR A 33 -16.96 2.89 19.41
C TYR A 33 -15.62 3.09 18.69
N ASN A 34 -14.60 3.49 19.44
CA ASN A 34 -13.25 3.65 18.95
C ASN A 34 -12.25 2.81 19.76
N MET A 35 -11.10 2.55 19.15
CA MET A 35 -9.95 1.95 19.80
C MET A 35 -8.70 2.71 19.33
N SER A 36 -7.79 2.97 20.27
CA SER A 36 -6.44 3.45 19.95
C SER A 36 -5.45 2.29 20.10
N LEU A 37 -4.63 2.06 19.09
CA LEU A 37 -3.59 1.02 19.09
C LEU A 37 -2.26 1.61 18.64
N THR A 38 -1.20 1.31 19.39
CA THR A 38 0.18 1.63 19.03
C THR A 38 0.97 0.35 18.97
N GLY A 39 1.70 0.10 17.88
CA GLY A 39 2.48 -1.12 17.68
C GLY A 39 3.67 -0.90 16.74
N VAL A 40 4.53 -1.91 16.67
CA VAL A 40 5.70 -1.96 15.78
C VAL A 40 5.46 -3.06 14.74
N LEU A 41 5.61 -2.73 13.46
CA LEU A 41 5.51 -3.71 12.38
C LEU A 41 6.89 -4.31 12.12
N VAL A 42 7.00 -5.64 12.25
CA VAL A 42 8.23 -6.38 11.95
C VAL A 42 7.93 -7.43 10.88
N VAL A 43 8.65 -7.37 9.76
CA VAL A 43 8.57 -8.33 8.65
C VAL A 43 9.96 -8.93 8.45
N ASP A 44 10.06 -10.26 8.44
CA ASP A 44 11.32 -10.99 8.29
C ASP A 44 12.43 -10.56 9.28
N GLY A 45 12.02 -10.22 10.50
CA GLY A 45 12.93 -9.77 11.57
C GLY A 45 13.42 -8.33 11.43
N GLN A 46 12.92 -7.57 10.45
CA GLN A 46 13.21 -6.16 10.26
C GLN A 46 12.00 -5.29 10.59
N GLU A 47 12.22 -4.24 11.39
CA GLU A 47 11.21 -3.23 11.64
C GLU A 47 10.97 -2.40 10.38
N ILE A 48 9.70 -2.24 10.02
CA ILE A 48 9.27 -1.40 8.91
C ILE A 48 8.84 -0.04 9.47
N ALA A 49 9.67 0.98 9.26
CA ALA A 49 9.46 2.34 9.78
C ALA A 49 9.43 3.43 8.68
N ASP A 50 9.47 3.04 7.39
CA ASP A 50 9.63 3.95 6.25
C ASP A 50 8.32 4.55 5.72
N GLY A 51 7.18 4.26 6.37
CA GLY A 51 5.86 4.77 5.99
C GLY A 51 5.26 4.15 4.73
N ASN A 52 5.96 3.19 4.10
CA ASN A 52 5.50 2.53 2.87
C ASN A 52 4.60 1.31 3.13
N ALA A 53 4.37 0.98 4.40
CA ALA A 53 3.50 -0.11 4.82
C ALA A 53 2.23 0.42 5.50
N VAL A 54 1.11 -0.24 5.21
CA VAL A 54 -0.19 0.03 5.80
C VAL A 54 -0.66 -1.23 6.52
N VAL A 55 -1.10 -1.08 7.78
CA VAL A 55 -1.73 -2.14 8.57
C VAL A 55 -3.22 -1.84 8.63
N ALA A 56 -4.07 -2.84 8.39
CA ALA A 56 -5.52 -2.72 8.43
C ALA A 56 -6.12 -3.54 9.58
N ALA A 57 -7.04 -2.93 10.32
CA ALA A 57 -7.89 -3.58 11.30
C ALA A 57 -9.22 -3.98 10.65
N PHE A 58 -9.67 -5.23 10.88
CA PHE A 58 -10.88 -5.78 10.27
C PHE A 58 -11.93 -6.20 11.30
N VAL A 59 -13.20 -6.04 10.92
CA VAL A 59 -14.34 -6.71 11.57
C VAL A 59 -15.09 -7.47 10.49
N GLY A 60 -14.92 -8.80 10.46
CA GLY A 60 -15.33 -9.61 9.31
C GLY A 60 -14.60 -9.16 8.06
N ASP A 61 -15.35 -8.81 7.01
CA ASP A 61 -14.80 -8.41 5.71
C ASP A 61 -14.63 -6.89 5.54
N GLN A 62 -14.86 -6.09 6.61
CA GLN A 62 -14.82 -4.63 6.53
C GLN A 62 -13.61 -4.03 7.27
N VAL A 63 -12.89 -3.12 6.60
CA VAL A 63 -11.80 -2.34 7.18
C VAL A 63 -12.35 -1.29 8.15
N ARG A 64 -11.73 -1.18 9.33
CA ARG A 64 -12.16 -0.38 10.49
C ARG A 64 -11.08 0.52 11.07
N GLY A 65 -9.85 0.41 10.60
CA GLY A 65 -8.71 1.22 11.02
C GLY A 65 -7.42 0.72 10.40
#